data_AF-A0A9P6PES7-F1
#
_entry.id   AF-A0A9P6PES7-F1
#
_cell.length_a   1.000
_cell.length_b   1.000
_cell.length_c   1.000
_cell.angle_alpha   90.00
_cell.angle_beta   90.00
_cell.angle_gamma   90.00
#
_symmetry.space_group_name_H-M   'P 1'
#
loop_
_entity.id
_entity.type
_entity.pdbx_description
1 polymer ?
#
loop_
_entity_poly.entity_id
_entity_poly.type
_entity_poly.pdbx_seq_one_letter_code
_entity_poly.pdbx_strand_id
1 'polypeptide(L)'
;MTSREFNQATSEAKKASLGGPVFITDRGKPSHVLLNIDEYRKLAGGTTTLADALAQHGEAEFAFEVPRVDGLYLVTRNIDDFKATGVPLLNPWKHGQA
;
A
#
# COMPACT_ATOMS: atom_id res chain seq x y z
N MET A 1 -13.67 25.65 -22.36
CA MET A 1 -14.76 25.97 -23.30
C MET A 1 -16.06 26.08 -22.52
N THR A 2 -17.03 26.85 -23.01
CA THR A 2 -18.37 26.93 -22.41
C THR A 2 -19.22 25.72 -22.79
N SER A 3 -20.28 25.42 -22.03
CA SER A 3 -21.26 24.39 -22.40
C SER A 3 -21.86 24.62 -23.80
N ARG A 4 -22.05 25.88 -24.19
CA ARG A 4 -22.58 26.23 -25.52
C ARG A 4 -21.58 25.91 -26.63
N GLU A 5 -20.31 26.26 -26.44
CA GLU A 5 -19.23 25.94 -27.38
C GLU A 5 -19.06 24.43 -27.52
N PHE A 6 -19.07 23.69 -26.40
CA PHE A 6 -18.99 22.23 -26.42
C PHE A 6 -20.11 21.61 -27.26
N ASN A 7 -21.36 22.04 -27.07
CA ASN A 7 -22.50 21.50 -27.81
C ASN A 7 -22.48 21.86 -29.30
N GLN A 8 -21.87 22.98 -29.67
CA GLN A 8 -21.73 23.41 -31.07
C GLN A 8 -20.53 22.74 -31.77
N ALA A 9 -19.47 22.42 -31.01
CA ALA A 9 -18.18 21.95 -31.53
C ALA A 9 -17.72 20.63 -30.87
N THR A 10 -18.64 19.69 -30.67
CA THR A 10 -18.38 18.43 -29.94
C THR A 10 -17.21 17.63 -30.52
N SER A 11 -17.06 17.60 -31.85
CA SER A 11 -15.98 16.88 -32.53
C SER A 11 -14.61 17.50 -32.23
N GLU A 12 -14.52 18.83 -32.18
CA GLU A 12 -13.28 19.52 -31.85
C GLU A 12 -12.92 19.33 -30.38
N ALA A 13 -13.91 19.34 -29.48
CA ALA A 13 -13.69 19.04 -28.07
C ALA A 13 -13.14 17.63 -27.85
N LYS A 14 -13.65 16.63 -28.57
CA LYS A 14 -13.11 15.25 -28.55
C LYS A 14 -11.69 15.18 -29.10
N LYS A 15 -11.37 15.93 -30.16
CA LYS A 15 -10.02 15.98 -30.71
C LYS A 15 -9.04 16.65 -29.74
N ALA A 16 -9.47 17.74 -29.10
CA ALA A 16 -8.70 18.44 -28.08
C ALA A 16 -8.45 17.55 -26.85
N SER A 17 -9.40 16.67 -26.48
CA SER A 17 -9.23 15.78 -25.32
C SER A 17 -8.18 14.68 -25.52
N LEU A 18 -7.67 14.49 -26.73
CA LEU A 18 -6.49 13.66 -26.99
C LEU A 18 -5.20 14.30 -26.44
N GLY A 19 -5.15 15.64 -26.35
CA GLY A 19 -4.02 16.38 -25.81
C GLY A 19 -4.08 16.65 -24.31
N GLY A 20 -5.21 16.37 -23.65
CA GLY A 20 -5.40 16.56 -22.21
C GLY A 20 -6.84 16.87 -21.82
N PRO A 21 -7.12 17.13 -20.53
CA PRO A 21 -8.46 17.40 -20.04
C PRO A 21 -9.05 18.69 -20.63
N VAL A 22 -10.28 18.60 -21.13
CA VAL A 22 -11.02 19.77 -21.62
C VAL A 22 -12.08 20.15 -20.60
N PHE A 23 -11.90 21.31 -19.96
CA PHE A 23 -12.88 21.83 -19.00
C PHE A 23 -14.04 22.52 -19.72
N ILE A 24 -15.25 22.10 -19.34
CA ILE A 24 -16.51 22.66 -19.80
C ILE A 24 -17.06 23.53 -18.67
N THR A 25 -17.34 24.79 -18.98
CA THR A 25 -17.79 25.78 -18.00
C THR A 25 -19.26 26.14 -18.19
N ASP A 26 -19.95 26.36 -17.06
CA ASP A 26 -21.23 27.04 -17.02
C ASP A 26 -21.07 28.36 -16.25
N ARG A 27 -21.54 29.47 -16.83
CA ARG A 27 -21.41 30.84 -16.28
C ARG A 27 -19.99 31.15 -15.74
N GLY A 28 -18.96 30.72 -16.47
CA GLY A 28 -17.56 30.96 -16.13
C GLY A 28 -16.95 30.00 -15.09
N LYS A 29 -17.73 29.06 -14.54
CA LYS A 29 -17.23 28.06 -13.57
C LYS A 29 -17.12 26.69 -14.25
N PRO A 30 -16.00 25.96 -14.09
CA PRO A 30 -15.92 24.56 -14.53
C PRO A 30 -17.05 23.75 -13.90
N SER A 31 -17.82 23.05 -14.74
CA SER A 31 -18.92 22.20 -14.31
C SER A 31 -18.69 20.75 -14.72
N HIS A 32 -18.02 20.52 -15.84
CA HIS A 32 -17.69 19.19 -16.35
C HIS A 32 -16.28 19.18 -16.94
N VAL A 33 -15.73 17.98 -17.12
CA VAL A 33 -14.48 17.75 -17.83
C VAL A 33 -14.68 16.62 -18.83
N LEU A 34 -14.15 16.78 -20.04
CA LEU A 34 -14.05 15.72 -21.03
C LEU A 34 -12.62 15.16 -21.02
N LEU A 35 -12.53 13.84 -20.92
CA LEU A 35 -11.30 13.06 -21.05
C LEU A 35 -11.44 12.06 -22.19
N ASN A 36 -10.33 11.71 -22.82
CA ASN A 36 -10.30 10.48 -23.60
C ASN A 36 -10.41 9.26 -22.66
N ILE A 37 -10.83 8.12 -23.22
CA ILE A 37 -11.13 6.93 -22.40
C ILE A 37 -9.90 6.34 -21.72
N ASP A 38 -8.72 6.48 -22.30
CA ASP A 38 -7.48 5.94 -21.74
C ASP A 38 -7.03 6.73 -20.51
N GLU A 39 -7.11 8.08 -20.56
CA GLU A 39 -6.88 8.94 -19.41
C GLU A 39 -7.92 8.71 -18.30
N TYR A 40 -9.19 8.54 -18.67
CA TYR A 40 -10.22 8.15 -17.69
C TYR A 40 -9.87 6.81 -17.04
N ARG A 41 -9.46 5.79 -17.79
CA ARG A 41 -9.09 4.48 -17.24
C ARG A 41 -7.86 4.55 -16.34
N LYS A 42 -6.85 5.37 -16.66
CA LYS A 42 -5.70 5.61 -15.77
C LYS A 42 -6.13 6.22 -14.44
N LEU A 43 -7.07 7.16 -14.47
CA LEU A 43 -7.59 7.83 -13.27
C LEU A 43 -8.55 6.93 -12.47
N ALA A 44 -9.46 6.23 -13.16
CA ALA A 44 -10.53 5.44 -12.56
C ALA A 44 -10.09 4.02 -12.20
N GLY A 45 -9.05 3.49 -12.84
CA GLY A 45 -8.60 2.09 -12.74
C GLY A 45 -8.02 1.69 -11.38
N GLY A 46 -7.96 2.62 -10.42
CA GLY A 46 -7.30 2.40 -9.13
C GLY A 46 -5.80 2.24 -9.35
N THR A 47 -4.99 3.09 -8.73
CA THR A 47 -3.59 2.72 -8.58
C THR A 47 -3.57 1.42 -7.78
N THR A 48 -3.08 0.32 -8.37
CA THR A 48 -2.68 -0.83 -7.57
C THR A 48 -1.76 -0.27 -6.50
N THR A 49 -2.22 -0.24 -5.25
CA THR A 49 -1.40 0.31 -4.19
C THR A 49 -0.18 -0.60 -4.05
N LEU A 50 0.92 -0.08 -3.51
CA LEU A 50 2.06 -0.94 -3.21
C LEU A 50 1.65 -2.11 -2.31
N ALA A 51 0.68 -1.89 -1.42
CA ALA A 51 0.07 -2.94 -0.61
C ALA A 51 -0.68 -3.98 -1.47
N ASP A 52 -1.52 -3.57 -2.42
CA ASP A 52 -2.25 -4.50 -3.30
C ASP A 52 -1.30 -5.31 -4.20
N ALA A 53 -0.23 -4.67 -4.70
CA ALA A 53 0.77 -5.34 -5.54
C ALA A 53 1.60 -6.37 -4.76
N LEU A 54 1.88 -6.11 -3.48
CA LEU A 54 2.66 -7.00 -2.61
C LEU A 54 1.80 -8.01 -1.86
N ALA A 55 0.50 -7.79 -1.78
CA ALA A 55 -0.39 -8.70 -1.09
C ALA A 55 -0.40 -10.06 -1.80
N GLN A 56 0.06 -11.08 -1.09
CA GLN A 56 -0.11 -12.47 -1.51
C GLN A 56 -1.56 -12.86 -1.22
N HIS A 57 -2.40 -12.72 -2.23
CA HIS A 57 -3.81 -13.10 -2.14
C HIS A 57 -3.92 -14.62 -2.31
N GLY A 58 -4.05 -15.33 -1.20
CA GLY A 58 -4.22 -16.78 -1.15
C GLY A 58 -3.62 -17.38 0.12
N GLU A 59 -4.14 -18.52 0.57
CA GLU A 59 -3.49 -19.34 1.60
C GLU A 59 -2.24 -19.98 0.97
N ALA A 60 -1.11 -19.29 1.06
CA ALA A 60 0.17 -19.88 0.68
C ALA A 60 0.60 -20.84 1.81
N GLU A 61 0.24 -22.12 1.70
CA GLU A 61 0.93 -23.17 2.44
C GLU A 61 2.32 -23.35 1.83
N PHE A 62 3.32 -22.75 2.46
CA PHE A 62 4.72 -23.06 2.17
C PHE A 62 5.33 -23.80 3.36
N ALA A 63 6.21 -24.75 3.06
CA ALA A 63 6.94 -25.50 4.07
C ALA A 63 7.97 -24.58 4.75
N PHE A 64 7.52 -23.86 5.77
CA PHE A 64 8.37 -23.02 6.61
C PHE A 64 8.89 -23.83 7.79
N GLU A 65 10.12 -24.30 7.67
CA GLU A 65 10.84 -24.84 8.82
C GLU A 65 11.52 -23.68 9.57
N VAL A 66 11.04 -23.37 10.77
CA VAL A 66 11.64 -22.36 11.63
C VAL A 66 13.08 -22.79 11.95
N PRO A 67 14.11 -22.02 11.57
CA PRO A 67 15.48 -22.36 11.92
C PRO A 67 15.63 -22.36 13.44
N ARG A 68 16.08 -23.49 14.00
CA ARG A 68 16.41 -23.59 15.42
C ARG A 68 17.79 -23.00 15.63
N VAL A 69 17.88 -22.05 16.55
CA VAL A 69 19.17 -21.47 16.95
C VAL A 69 19.75 -22.33 18.07
N ASP A 70 20.83 -23.05 17.78
CA ASP A 70 21.63 -23.71 18.81
C ASP A 70 22.47 -22.66 19.55
N GLY A 71 22.52 -22.76 20.87
CA GLY A 71 23.33 -21.86 21.72
C GLY A 71 22.67 -20.54 22.11
N LEU A 72 21.33 -20.43 22.05
CA LEU A 72 20.62 -19.27 22.57
C LEU A 72 20.64 -19.26 24.11
N TYR A 73 21.13 -18.16 24.71
CA TYR A 73 21.01 -17.89 26.14
C TYR A 73 20.13 -16.65 26.36
N LEU A 74 19.12 -16.77 27.20
CA LEU A 74 18.34 -15.62 27.66
C LEU A 74 19.06 -14.98 28.85
N VAL A 75 19.58 -13.77 28.63
CA VAL A 75 20.26 -13.00 29.66
C VAL A 75 19.25 -12.09 30.37
N THR A 76 18.86 -12.43 31.60
CA THR A 76 17.82 -11.73 32.35
C THR A 76 18.17 -11.58 33.83
N ARG A 77 17.72 -10.48 34.44
CA ARG A 77 17.78 -10.31 35.90
C ARG A 77 16.72 -11.12 36.63
N ASN A 78 15.56 -11.30 36.01
CA ASN A 78 14.46 -12.08 36.56
C ASN A 78 14.38 -13.41 35.83
N ILE A 79 14.98 -14.45 36.42
CA ILE A 79 15.03 -15.80 35.83
C ILE A 79 13.65 -16.47 35.91
N ASP A 80 12.87 -16.20 36.96
CA ASP A 80 11.65 -16.94 37.26
C ASP A 80 10.58 -16.78 36.17
N ASP A 81 10.48 -15.58 35.59
CA ASP A 81 9.56 -15.26 34.50
C ASP A 81 9.81 -16.10 33.23
N PHE A 82 11.02 -16.63 33.05
CA PHE A 82 11.45 -17.25 31.80
C PHE A 82 11.76 -18.75 31.93
N LYS A 83 11.60 -19.36 33.11
CA LYS A 83 11.85 -20.81 33.31
C LYS A 83 11.04 -21.70 32.37
N ALA A 84 9.82 -21.28 32.03
CA ALA A 84 8.93 -22.03 31.14
C ALA A 84 9.37 -22.04 29.67
N THR A 85 10.32 -21.20 29.27
CA THR A 85 10.80 -21.12 27.87
C THR A 85 11.68 -22.30 27.48
N GLY A 86 12.26 -23.01 28.46
CA GLY A 86 13.21 -24.10 28.22
C GLY A 86 14.55 -23.67 27.63
N VAL A 87 14.76 -22.37 27.41
CA VAL A 87 16.02 -21.79 26.93
C VAL A 87 16.99 -21.64 28.11
N PRO A 88 18.29 -21.95 27.95
CA PRO A 88 19.30 -21.66 28.97
C PRO A 88 19.25 -20.20 29.45
N LEU A 89 19.11 -20.00 30.77
CA LEU A 89 18.98 -18.68 31.38
C LEU A 89 20.30 -18.26 32.05
N LEU A 90 20.75 -17.04 31.79
CA LEU A 90 21.93 -16.44 32.43
C LEU A 90 21.51 -15.18 33.17
N ASN A 91 21.89 -15.05 34.45
CA ASN A 91 21.73 -13.82 35.21
C ASN A 91 23.10 -13.28 35.63
N PRO A 92 23.74 -12.42 34.81
CA PRO A 92 25.04 -11.81 35.09
C PRO A 92 25.06 -10.94 36.35
N TRP A 93 23.89 -10.53 36.86
CA TRP A 93 23.76 -9.64 38.00
C TRP A 93 23.58 -10.40 39.33
N LYS A 94 23.49 -11.73 39.30
CA LYS A 94 23.51 -12.55 40.51
C LYS A 94 24.97 -12.83 40.90
N HIS A 95 25.57 -11.94 41.67
CA HIS A 95 26.87 -12.20 42.29
C HIS A 95 26.70 -13.07 43.55
N GLY A 96 27.33 -14.26 43.56
CA GLY A 96 27.62 -15.05 44.75
C GLY A 96 26.56 -16.07 45.17
N GLN A 97 26.77 -17.34 44.83
CA GLN A 97 26.68 -18.46 45.78
C GLN A 97 27.85 -19.40 45.46
N ALA A 98 28.79 -19.45 46.40
CA ALA A 98 29.72 -20.57 46.57
C ALA A 98 28.95 -21.80 47.06
#